data_AF-A0AAD2ELE3-F1
#
_entry.id   AF-A0AAD2ELE3-F1
#
_cell.length_a   1.000
_cell.length_b   1.000
_cell.length_c   1.000
_cell.angle_alpha   90.00
_cell.angle_beta   90.00
_cell.angle_gamma   90.00
#
_symmetry.space_group_name_H-M   'P 1'
#
loop_
_entity.id
_entity.type
_entity.pdbx_description
1 polymer ?
#
loop_
_entity_poly.entity_id
_entity_poly.type
_entity_poly.pdbx_seq_one_letter_code
_entity_poly.pdbx_strand_id
1 'polypeptide(L)'
;MAGADPPGPIRLGRSADGDVDAVPLSSARRRFFTGLLTNVTNPKGIVFMAAVLPQFIDPARPLLPQLCILAATMVCIDLVVLHGYALLAERAQRVFHNPRALRWQRRVFGGTLMSLGAALFFMKRQTS
;
A
#
# COMPACT_ATOMS: atom_id res chain seq x y z
N MET A 1 6.85 39.51 -54.92
CA MET A 1 7.51 38.20 -54.84
C MET A 1 7.94 38.01 -53.38
N ALA A 2 7.24 37.10 -52.69
CA ALA A 2 7.47 36.51 -51.37
C ALA A 2 8.18 37.32 -50.27
N GLY A 3 7.38 37.84 -49.32
CA GLY A 3 7.84 38.10 -47.96
C GLY A 3 8.11 36.76 -47.25
N ALA A 4 9.31 36.61 -46.71
CA ALA A 4 9.65 35.48 -45.85
C ALA A 4 9.48 35.93 -44.39
N ASP A 5 8.41 35.47 -43.75
CA ASP A 5 8.23 35.57 -42.31
C ASP A 5 9.36 34.83 -41.58
N PRO A 6 9.92 35.38 -40.49
CA PRO A 6 10.86 34.65 -39.66
C PRO A 6 10.16 33.47 -38.96
N PRO A 7 10.85 32.32 -38.76
CA PRO A 7 10.26 31.17 -38.09
C PRO A 7 9.85 31.54 -36.66
N GLY A 8 8.55 31.38 -36.37
CA GLY A 8 8.01 31.59 -35.03
C GLY A 8 8.71 30.71 -33.98
N PRO A 9 8.74 31.14 -32.71
CA PRO A 9 9.41 30.39 -31.67
C PRO A 9 8.80 28.98 -31.57
N ILE A 10 9.69 27.98 -31.57
CA ILE A 10 9.34 26.58 -31.35
C ILE A 10 8.55 26.52 -30.03
N ARG A 11 7.24 26.26 -30.14
CA ARG A 11 6.38 25.96 -29.01
C ARG A 11 6.89 24.64 -28.43
N LEU A 12 7.80 24.74 -27.46
CA LEU A 12 8.18 23.61 -26.62
C LEU A 12 6.87 22.99 -26.15
N GLY A 13 6.60 21.77 -26.60
CA GLY A 13 5.44 21.01 -26.17
C GLY A 13 5.38 21.11 -24.66
N ARG A 14 4.27 21.67 -24.17
CA ARG A 14 3.83 21.62 -22.78
C ARG A 14 3.97 20.15 -22.38
N SER A 15 5.12 19.81 -21.81
CA SER A 15 5.39 18.47 -21.29
C SER A 15 4.23 18.21 -20.38
N ALA A 16 3.50 17.15 -20.71
CA ALA A 16 2.40 16.57 -19.95
C ALA A 16 2.40 17.16 -18.56
N ASP A 17 1.56 18.20 -18.39
CA ASP A 17 1.08 18.61 -17.10
C ASP A 17 0.35 17.36 -16.66
N GLY A 18 1.10 16.50 -15.97
CA GLY A 18 0.62 15.27 -15.40
C GLY A 18 -0.32 15.73 -14.33
N ASP A 19 -1.53 16.07 -14.76
CA ASP A 19 -2.72 16.08 -13.94
C ASP A 19 -2.80 14.65 -13.42
N VAL A 20 -2.08 14.42 -12.33
CA VAL A 20 -2.23 13.26 -11.49
C VAL A 20 -3.64 13.39 -11.00
N ASP A 21 -4.59 12.89 -11.80
CA ASP A 21 -6.03 12.96 -11.62
C ASP A 21 -6.31 12.99 -10.13
N ALA A 22 -6.61 14.18 -9.61
CA ALA A 22 -6.78 14.38 -8.19
C ALA A 22 -7.93 13.47 -7.79
N VAL A 23 -7.62 12.32 -7.16
CA VAL A 23 -8.60 11.27 -6.88
C VAL A 23 -9.77 11.95 -6.19
N PRO A 24 -10.97 11.97 -6.82
CA PRO A 24 -12.07 12.78 -6.32
C PRO A 24 -12.30 12.40 -4.86
N LEU A 25 -12.38 13.42 -3.99
CA LEU A 25 -12.56 13.26 -2.55
C LEU A 25 -13.89 12.55 -2.29
N SER A 26 -13.85 11.23 -2.39
CA SER A 26 -15.04 10.41 -2.30
C SER A 26 -15.58 10.45 -0.87
N SER A 27 -16.90 10.50 -0.76
CA SER A 27 -17.60 10.46 0.53
C SER A 27 -17.00 9.36 1.42
N ALA A 28 -16.85 9.62 2.72
CA ALA A 28 -16.28 8.67 3.69
C ALA A 28 -16.97 7.30 3.60
N ARG A 29 -18.27 7.31 3.32
CA ARG A 29 -19.07 6.10 3.05
C ARG A 29 -18.54 5.31 1.86
N ARG A 30 -18.24 5.96 0.72
CA ARG A 30 -17.70 5.28 -0.47
C ARG A 30 -16.33 4.68 -0.19
N ARG A 31 -15.45 5.37 0.54
CA ARG A 31 -14.15 4.84 0.96
C ARG A 31 -14.28 3.61 1.86
N PHE A 32 -15.20 3.65 2.83
CA PHE A 32 -15.49 2.50 3.69
C PHE A 32 -15.97 1.30 2.88
N PHE A 33 -16.95 1.49 2.00
CA PHE A 33 -17.45 0.39 1.16
C PHE A 33 -16.39 -0.14 0.20
N THR A 34 -15.57 0.72 -0.40
CA THR A 34 -14.44 0.26 -1.23
C THR A 34 -13.47 -0.58 -0.41
N GLY A 35 -13.04 -0.11 0.76
CA GLY A 35 -12.15 -0.88 1.64
C GLY A 35 -12.76 -2.19 2.10
N LEU A 36 -14.05 -2.18 2.46
CA LEU A 36 -14.80 -3.38 2.85
C LEU A 36 -14.86 -4.39 1.71
N LEU A 37 -15.27 -3.96 0.51
CA LEU A 37 -15.36 -4.84 -0.66
C LEU A 37 -13.98 -5.39 -1.02
N THR A 38 -12.94 -4.54 -1.04
CA THR A 38 -11.57 -5.00 -1.31
C THR A 38 -11.09 -6.03 -0.29
N ASN A 39 -11.44 -5.87 0.99
CA ASN A 39 -11.08 -6.82 2.03
C ASN A 39 -11.84 -8.14 1.89
N VAL A 40 -13.16 -8.09 1.68
CA VAL A 40 -14.03 -9.27 1.46
C VAL A 40 -13.64 -10.03 0.19
N THR A 41 -13.27 -9.33 -0.88
CA THR A 41 -12.83 -9.95 -2.14
C THR A 41 -11.39 -10.47 -2.08
N ASN A 42 -10.66 -10.31 -0.97
CA ASN A 42 -9.31 -10.87 -0.82
C ASN A 42 -9.37 -12.32 -0.30
N PRO A 43 -9.25 -13.34 -1.16
CA PRO A 43 -9.39 -14.74 -0.75
C PRO A 43 -8.29 -15.16 0.22
N LYS A 44 -7.13 -14.49 0.20
CA LYS A 44 -5.99 -14.86 1.05
C LYS A 44 -6.31 -14.70 2.52
N GLY A 45 -6.99 -13.60 2.88
CA GLY A 45 -7.39 -13.33 4.27
C GLY A 45 -8.38 -14.38 4.77
N ILE A 46 -9.42 -14.65 3.97
CA ILE A 46 -10.47 -15.62 4.29
C ILE A 46 -9.90 -17.04 4.42
N VAL A 47 -9.09 -17.47 3.45
CA VAL A 47 -8.48 -18.80 3.44
C VAL A 47 -7.53 -18.98 4.62
N PHE A 48 -6.70 -17.98 4.92
CA PHE A 48 -5.82 -18.02 6.09
C PHE A 48 -6.63 -18.14 7.38
N MET A 49 -7.67 -17.31 7.54
CA MET A 49 -8.52 -17.38 8.73
C MET A 49 -9.21 -18.74 8.87
N ALA A 50 -9.79 -19.25 7.78
CA ALA A 50 -10.45 -20.56 7.76
C ALA A 50 -9.49 -21.71 8.12
N ALA A 51 -8.20 -21.60 7.80
CA ALA A 51 -7.18 -22.59 8.14
C ALA A 51 -6.71 -22.51 9.61
N VAL A 52 -6.79 -21.32 10.21
CA VAL A 52 -6.34 -21.06 11.59
C VAL A 52 -7.48 -21.30 12.60
N LEU A 53 -8.72 -21.03 12.20
CA LEU A 53 -9.92 -21.18 13.04
C LEU A 53 -10.03 -22.54 13.78
N PRO A 54 -9.82 -23.70 13.10
CA PRO A 54 -10.00 -25.00 13.74
C PRO A 54 -9.01 -25.26 14.88
N GLN A 55 -7.88 -24.56 14.89
CA GLN A 55 -6.82 -24.71 15.89
C GLN A 55 -7.25 -24.13 17.25
N PHE A 56 -8.25 -23.24 17.27
CA PHE A 56 -8.71 -22.51 18.45
C PHE A 56 -10.13 -22.88 18.88
N ILE A 57 -10.80 -23.79 18.17
CA ILE A 57 -12.18 -24.20 18.47
C ILE A 57 -12.18 -25.57 19.13
N ASP A 58 -12.84 -25.65 20.29
CA ASP A 58 -13.21 -26.90 20.95
C ASP A 58 -14.62 -27.32 20.47
N PRO A 59 -14.74 -28.42 19.70
CA PRO A 59 -16.03 -28.87 19.18
C PRO A 59 -16.99 -29.39 20.28
N ALA A 60 -16.51 -29.66 21.49
CA ALA A 60 -17.34 -30.10 22.61
C ALA A 60 -18.04 -28.94 23.35
N ARG A 61 -17.72 -27.68 23.00
CA ARG A 61 -18.25 -26.47 23.64
C ARG A 61 -19.11 -25.66 22.67
N PRO A 62 -20.01 -24.79 23.18
CA PRO A 62 -20.82 -23.91 22.32
C PRO A 62 -19.92 -23.03 21.44
N LEU A 63 -20.27 -22.95 20.15
CA LEU A 63 -19.44 -22.32 19.11
C LEU A 63 -19.48 -20.79 19.14
N LEU A 64 -20.65 -20.22 19.37
CA LEU A 64 -20.90 -18.76 19.34
C LEU A 64 -19.96 -17.96 20.27
N PRO A 65 -19.80 -18.32 21.55
CA PRO A 65 -18.90 -17.61 22.45
C PRO A 65 -17.44 -17.68 22.00
N GLN A 66 -16.99 -18.83 21.47
CA GLN A 66 -15.63 -19.02 20.99
C GLN A 66 -15.33 -18.12 19.78
N LEU A 67 -16.27 -18.07 18.82
CA LEU A 67 -16.17 -17.18 17.67
C LEU A 67 -16.19 -15.70 18.07
N CYS A 68 -17.04 -15.31 19.02
CA CYS A 68 -17.07 -13.94 19.52
C CYS A 68 -15.74 -13.53 20.18
N ILE A 69 -15.16 -14.40 21.01
CA ILE A 69 -13.86 -14.15 21.65
C ILE A 69 -12.77 -14.02 20.58
N LEU A 70 -12.71 -14.93 19.61
CA LEU A 70 -11.70 -14.90 18.55
C LEU A 70 -11.84 -13.66 17.65
N ALA A 71 -13.07 -13.28 17.29
CA ALA A 71 -13.33 -12.07 16.53
C ALA A 71 -12.92 -10.82 17.32
N ALA A 72 -13.27 -10.76 18.62
CA ALA A 72 -12.93 -9.62 19.47
C ALA A 72 -11.42 -9.47 19.67
N THR A 73 -10.69 -10.57 19.91
CA THR A 73 -9.23 -10.52 20.07
C THR A 73 -8.54 -10.07 18.78
N MET A 74 -8.96 -10.59 17.62
CA MET A 74 -8.45 -10.15 16.33
C MET A 74 -8.70 -8.66 16.08
N VAL A 75 -9.94 -8.18 16.26
CA VAL A 75 -10.26 -6.77 16.10
C VAL A 75 -9.45 -5.90 17.06
N CYS A 76 -9.29 -6.30 18.31
CA CYS A 76 -8.47 -5.57 19.28
C CYS A 76 -7.00 -5.48 18.85
N ILE A 77 -6.41 -6.59 18.42
CA ILE A 77 -5.02 -6.61 17.93
C ILE A 77 -4.88 -5.72 16.69
N ASP A 78 -5.78 -5.86 15.72
CA ASP A 78 -5.78 -5.05 14.50
C ASP A 78 -5.90 -3.56 14.82
N LEU A 79 -6.81 -3.18 15.72
CA LEU A 79 -6.96 -1.79 16.15
C LEU A 79 -5.67 -1.27 16.79
N VAL A 80 -5.10 -1.98 17.76
CA VAL A 80 -3.86 -1.57 18.44
C VAL A 80 -2.71 -1.43 17.45
N VAL A 81 -2.53 -2.42 16.58
CA VAL A 81 -1.44 -2.45 15.61
C VAL A 81 -1.61 -1.36 14.56
N LEU A 82 -2.78 -1.24 13.92
CA LEU A 82 -3.00 -0.25 12.87
C LEU A 82 -2.98 1.18 13.42
N HIS A 83 -3.56 1.44 14.60
CA HIS A 83 -3.48 2.76 15.22
C HIS A 83 -2.05 3.09 15.66
N GLY A 84 -1.34 2.11 16.22
CA GLY A 84 0.09 2.24 16.55
C GLY A 84 0.91 2.63 15.32
N TYR A 85 0.69 1.94 14.19
CA TYR A 85 1.31 2.29 12.91
C TYR A 85 0.87 3.64 12.39
N ALA A 86 -0.41 4.00 12.47
CA ALA A 86 -0.92 5.29 12.00
C ALA A 86 -0.29 6.46 12.78
N LEU A 87 -0.21 6.35 14.11
CA LEU A 87 0.42 7.34 14.98
C LEU A 87 1.94 7.42 14.74
N LEU A 88 2.59 6.27 14.56
CA LEU A 88 4.01 6.23 14.23
C LEU A 88 4.29 6.84 12.86
N ALA A 89 3.43 6.56 11.87
CA ALA A 89 3.50 7.13 10.54
C ALA A 89 3.28 8.64 10.56
N GLU A 90 2.33 9.16 11.35
CA GLU A 90 2.11 10.59 11.50
C GLU A 90 3.34 11.29 12.11
N ARG A 91 3.92 10.72 13.18
CA ARG A 91 5.18 11.22 13.76
C ARG A 91 6.34 11.17 12.77
N ALA A 92 6.46 10.06 12.04
CA ALA A 92 7.48 9.91 11.01
C ALA A 92 7.26 10.91 9.86
N GLN A 93 6.01 11.19 9.48
CA GLN A 93 5.70 12.20 8.46
C GLN A 93 6.10 13.62 8.90
N ARG A 94 6.02 13.96 10.19
CA ARG A 94 6.60 15.23 10.68
C ARG A 94 8.12 15.28 10.47
N VAL A 95 8.81 14.14 10.60
CA VAL A 95 10.25 14.03 10.29
C VAL A 95 10.51 14.05 8.77
N PHE A 96 9.63 13.44 7.96
CA PHE A 96 9.74 13.37 6.50
C PHE A 96 9.33 14.65 5.75
N HIS A 97 8.72 15.64 6.42
CA HIS A 97 8.62 17.00 5.88
C HIS A 97 9.99 17.64 5.64
N ASN A 98 11.08 17.04 6.16
CA ASN A 98 12.42 17.37 5.74
C ASN A 98 12.76 16.67 4.41
N PRO A 99 12.93 17.40 3.29
CA PRO A 99 13.17 16.82 1.97
C PRO A 99 14.46 15.96 1.89
N ARG A 100 15.38 16.10 2.86
CA ARG A 100 16.55 15.20 3.00
C ARG A 100 16.18 13.80 3.48
N ALA A 101 15.24 13.66 4.41
CA ALA A 101 14.82 12.37 4.96
C ALA A 101 14.08 11.53 3.91
N LEU A 102 13.22 12.16 3.11
CA LEU A 102 12.49 11.49 2.03
C LEU A 102 13.43 10.98 0.91
N ARG A 103 14.50 11.72 0.60
CA ARG A 103 15.53 11.27 -0.36
C ARG A 103 16.32 10.07 0.15
N TRP A 104 16.65 10.03 1.45
CA TRP A 104 17.31 8.88 2.05
C TRP A 104 16.41 7.65 2.09
N GLN A 105 15.13 7.81 2.45
CA GLN A 105 14.16 6.71 2.42
C GLN A 105 14.03 6.10 1.01
N ARG A 106 13.93 6.95 -0.02
CA ARG A 106 13.88 6.50 -1.43
C ARG A 106 15.17 5.78 -1.85
N ARG A 107 16.34 6.25 -1.39
CA ARG A 107 17.62 5.58 -1.66
C ARG A 107 17.76 4.24 -0.96
N VAL A 108 17.30 4.12 0.28
CA VAL A 108 17.32 2.85 1.01
C VAL A 108 16.39 1.85 0.34
N PHE A 109 15.13 2.22 0.07
CA PHE A 109 14.19 1.34 -0.63
C PHE A 109 14.69 0.94 -2.03
N GLY A 110 15.16 1.91 -2.81
CA GLY A 110 15.73 1.66 -4.13
C GLY A 110 16.98 0.77 -4.06
N GLY A 111 17.86 1.01 -3.08
CA GLY A 111 19.06 0.21 -2.84
C GLY A 111 18.73 -1.23 -2.46
N THR A 112 17.76 -1.44 -1.55
CA THR A 112 17.29 -2.78 -1.16
C THR A 112 16.66 -3.51 -2.34
N LEU A 113 15.83 -2.84 -3.14
CA LEU A 113 15.24 -3.45 -4.34
C LEU A 113 16.30 -3.80 -5.39
N MET A 114 17.30 -2.93 -5.62
CA MET A 114 18.38 -3.24 -6.55
C MET A 114 19.28 -4.36 -6.04
N SER A 115 19.57 -4.43 -4.74
CA SER A 115 20.34 -5.53 -4.18
C SER A 115 19.58 -6.85 -4.24
N LEU A 116 18.26 -6.84 -3.99
CA LEU A 116 17.41 -8.02 -4.17
C LEU A 116 17.32 -8.44 -5.65
N GLY A 117 17.16 -7.48 -6.56
CA GLY A 117 17.15 -7.72 -8.01
C GLY A 117 18.48 -8.25 -8.52
N ALA A 118 19.60 -7.72 -8.03
CA ALA A 118 20.93 -8.23 -8.33
C ALA A 118 21.12 -9.64 -7.77
N ALA A 119 20.73 -9.90 -6.52
CA ALA A 119 20.80 -11.23 -5.92
C ALA A 119 20.00 -12.25 -6.74
N LEU A 120 18.76 -11.91 -7.13
CA LEU A 120 17.93 -12.76 -7.98
C LEU A 120 18.54 -12.95 -9.38
N PHE A 121 19.11 -11.91 -9.97
CA PHE A 121 19.78 -12.00 -11.27
C PHE A 121 21.00 -12.93 -11.21
N PHE A 122 21.83 -12.79 -10.18
CA PHE A 122 22.99 -13.66 -9.96
C PHE A 122 22.58 -15.10 -9.66
N MET A 123 21.51 -15.31 -8.89
CA MET A 123 20.99 -16.63 -8.54
C MET A 123 20.34 -17.32 -9.75
N LYS A 124 19.59 -16.57 -10.58
CA LYS A 124 19.07 -17.04 -11.88
C LYS A 124 20.21 -17.38 -12.86
N ARG A 125 21.37 -16.73 -12.75
CA ARG A 125 22.55 -17.02 -13.57
C ARG A 125 23.28 -18.32 -13.18
N GLN A 126 22.95 -18.94 -12.04
CA GLN A 126 23.62 -20.16 -11.56
C GLN A 126 22.89 -21.47 -11.92
N THR A 127 21.71 -21.40 -12.54
CA THR A 127 20.96 -22.59 -13.01
C THR A 127 21.17 -22.89 -14.50
N SER A 128 22.40 -22.68 -15.01
CA SER A 128 22.82 -23.14 -16.34
C SER A 128 23.74 -24.34 -16.24
#